data_AF-A0AAE4VF92-F1
#
_entry.id   AF-A0AAE4VF92-F1
#
_cell.length_a   1.000
_cell.length_b   1.000
_cell.length_c   1.000
_cell.angle_alpha   90.00
_cell.angle_beta   90.00
_cell.angle_gamma   90.00
#
_symmetry.space_group_name_H-M   'P 1'
#
loop_
_entity.id
_entity.type
_entity.pdbx_description
1 polymer ?
#
loop_
_entity_poly.entity_id
_entity_poly.type
_entity_poly.pdbx_seq_one_letter_code
_entity_poly.pdbx_strand_id
1 'polypeptide(L)'
;MAIGNGLYAEPGDTQSMYPERDNYVAPPPPDEYRIDPQPVRVRAARTEGTVLEQAHAAIVHAYNEFGKHLKAVDANKHRYSADGYREQVDAFNNTDAVKAIDQHVDRVRARRDEAQKEVNDAFRALSPNGDAAAESRATRYWNRAERLLDSTKGDKLGVARELVAKASREELGTLLQELPTYLQSVGSPSSWIDADVATTVPEYSAAKAKLQRAEQSLQLITADANRIKQGFVARRMGVPPTNPSKYDPDR
;
A
#
# COMPACT_ATOMS: atom_id res chain seq x y z
N MET A 1 -4.30 -56.02 -56.85
CA MET A 1 -3.03 -55.88 -56.11
C MET A 1 -2.37 -54.58 -56.51
N ALA A 2 -2.33 -53.61 -55.61
CA ALA A 2 -1.37 -52.51 -55.57
C ALA A 2 -1.41 -51.97 -54.13
N ILE A 3 -0.43 -52.38 -53.32
CA ILE A 3 -0.21 -51.87 -51.97
C ILE A 3 0.80 -50.74 -52.13
N GLY A 4 0.34 -49.49 -51.96
CA GLY A 4 1.20 -48.32 -51.85
C GLY A 4 1.37 -47.97 -50.39
N ASN A 5 2.56 -48.24 -49.84
CA ASN A 5 2.99 -47.78 -48.51
C ASN A 5 3.09 -46.25 -48.49
N GLY A 6 2.11 -45.60 -47.88
CA GLY A 6 2.17 -44.19 -47.49
C GLY A 6 2.38 -44.06 -45.98
N LEU A 7 3.57 -44.37 -45.49
CA LEU A 7 4.02 -43.97 -44.15
C LEU A 7 4.78 -42.65 -44.29
N TYR A 8 4.03 -41.56 -44.48
CA TYR A 8 4.55 -40.23 -44.18
C TYR A 8 4.48 -40.07 -42.66
N ALA A 9 5.63 -40.26 -41.99
CA ALA A 9 5.79 -39.75 -40.64
C ALA A 9 5.78 -38.22 -40.72
N GLU A 10 4.82 -37.58 -40.05
CA GLU A 10 4.79 -36.14 -39.93
C GLU A 10 6.08 -35.64 -39.25
N PRO A 11 6.78 -34.64 -39.81
CA PRO A 11 7.96 -34.06 -39.19
C PRO A 11 7.51 -33.05 -38.13
N GLY A 12 7.22 -33.54 -36.94
CA GLY A 12 6.91 -32.71 -35.79
C GLY A 12 7.13 -33.50 -34.50
N ASP A 13 8.03 -33.02 -33.65
CA ASP A 13 8.19 -33.43 -32.25
C ASP A 13 8.86 -34.78 -31.94
N THR A 14 9.89 -35.17 -32.68
CA THR A 14 10.84 -36.16 -32.12
C THR A 14 11.73 -35.47 -31.09
N GLN A 15 11.39 -35.59 -29.80
CA GLN A 15 12.23 -35.19 -28.67
C GLN A 15 13.65 -35.71 -28.87
N SER A 16 14.64 -34.81 -28.87
CA SER A 16 16.02 -35.23 -28.97
C SER A 16 16.38 -36.09 -27.75
N MET A 17 17.07 -37.20 -27.98
CA MET A 17 17.68 -38.01 -26.91
C MET A 17 19.06 -37.48 -26.49
N TYR A 18 19.59 -36.50 -27.22
CA TYR A 18 20.93 -35.93 -27.01
C TYR A 18 20.83 -34.59 -26.30
N PRO A 19 21.48 -34.41 -25.12
CA PRO A 19 21.38 -33.22 -24.27
C PRO A 19 21.74 -31.90 -24.96
N GLU A 20 22.55 -31.97 -26.01
CA GLU A 20 23.12 -30.80 -26.69
C GLU A 20 22.29 -30.29 -27.87
N ARG A 21 21.15 -30.92 -28.22
CA ARG A 21 20.32 -30.48 -29.34
C ARG A 21 19.17 -29.59 -28.89
N ASP A 22 18.85 -28.60 -29.72
CA ASP A 22 17.60 -27.87 -29.66
C ASP A 22 16.44 -28.89 -29.73
N ASN A 23 15.59 -28.93 -28.70
CA ASN A 23 14.51 -29.91 -28.45
C ASN A 23 14.86 -31.15 -27.58
N TYR A 24 15.97 -31.15 -26.83
CA TYR A 24 16.16 -32.09 -25.72
C TYR A 24 15.32 -31.69 -24.50
N VAL A 25 14.47 -32.59 -24.04
CA VAL A 25 13.82 -32.49 -22.73
C VAL A 25 14.40 -33.61 -21.87
N ALA A 26 14.98 -33.25 -20.72
CA ALA A 26 15.51 -34.24 -19.80
C ALA A 26 14.37 -35.17 -19.34
N PRO A 27 14.54 -36.51 -19.41
CA PRO A 27 13.53 -37.42 -18.89
C PRO A 27 13.33 -37.17 -17.40
N PRO A 28 12.10 -37.34 -16.88
CA PRO A 28 11.84 -37.18 -15.46
C PRO A 28 12.69 -38.18 -14.65
N PRO A 29 13.05 -37.84 -13.40
CA PRO A 29 13.76 -38.77 -12.53
C PRO A 29 12.93 -40.06 -12.35
N PRO A 30 13.59 -41.24 -12.21
CA PRO A 30 12.88 -42.48 -11.94
C PRO A 30 12.03 -42.35 -10.68
N ASP A 31 10.84 -42.99 -10.68
CA ASP A 31 9.85 -42.84 -9.61
C ASP A 31 10.42 -43.20 -8.22
N GLU A 32 11.39 -44.11 -8.16
CA GLU A 32 12.11 -44.53 -6.94
C GLU A 32 12.86 -43.39 -6.23
N TYR A 33 13.26 -42.35 -6.97
CA TYR A 33 14.04 -41.22 -6.45
C TYR A 33 13.23 -39.91 -6.40
N ARG A 34 12.00 -39.95 -6.90
CA ARG A 34 11.10 -38.80 -7.01
C ARG A 34 10.57 -38.38 -5.64
N ILE A 35 10.57 -37.08 -5.39
CA ILE A 35 9.93 -36.49 -4.21
C ILE A 35 8.58 -35.93 -4.61
N ASP A 36 7.54 -36.33 -3.90
CA ASP A 36 6.22 -35.73 -4.02
C ASP A 36 6.16 -34.41 -3.23
N PRO A 37 5.43 -33.40 -3.73
CA PRO A 37 5.20 -32.15 -3.01
C PRO A 37 4.70 -32.39 -1.59
N GLN A 38 5.30 -31.70 -0.64
CA GLN A 38 5.00 -31.79 0.78
C GLN A 38 4.34 -30.50 1.27
N PRO A 39 3.43 -30.58 2.26
CA PRO A 39 2.80 -29.40 2.82
C PRO A 39 3.85 -28.47 3.46
N VAL A 40 3.92 -27.24 2.96
CA VAL A 40 4.81 -26.21 3.48
C VAL A 40 4.13 -25.53 4.68
N ARG A 41 4.83 -25.49 5.82
CA ARG A 41 4.32 -24.86 7.05
C ARG A 41 5.30 -23.80 7.54
N VAL A 42 4.95 -22.54 7.30
CA VAL A 42 5.67 -21.39 7.84
C VAL A 42 4.72 -20.59 8.71
N ARG A 43 5.06 -20.45 9.99
CA ARG A 43 4.26 -19.71 10.96
C ARG A 43 4.41 -18.20 10.73
N ALA A 44 3.37 -17.45 11.06
CA ALA A 44 3.43 -16.00 11.13
C ALA A 44 4.47 -15.54 12.17
N ALA A 45 5.18 -14.47 11.87
CA ALA A 45 6.05 -13.82 12.84
C ALA A 45 5.21 -13.18 13.95
N ARG A 46 5.73 -13.22 15.17
CA ARG A 46 5.22 -12.40 16.29
C ARG A 46 6.25 -11.34 16.56
N THR A 47 5.85 -10.09 16.41
CA THR A 47 6.73 -8.94 16.60
C THR A 47 5.98 -7.92 17.43
N GLU A 48 6.67 -7.35 18.42
CA GLU A 48 6.17 -6.22 19.22
C GLU A 48 6.44 -4.91 18.47
N GLY A 49 5.77 -3.83 18.86
CA GLY A 49 5.93 -2.51 18.25
C GLY A 49 4.65 -1.96 17.64
N THR A 50 4.79 -0.88 16.88
CA THR A 50 3.65 -0.20 16.24
C THR A 50 3.00 -1.06 15.16
N VAL A 51 1.80 -0.67 14.70
CA VAL A 51 1.10 -1.38 13.62
C VAL A 51 1.97 -1.47 12.35
N LEU A 52 2.74 -0.40 12.08
CA LEU A 52 3.63 -0.33 10.94
C LEU A 52 4.85 -1.27 11.09
N GLU A 53 5.47 -1.29 12.27
CA GLU A 53 6.60 -2.17 12.55
C GLU A 53 6.21 -3.64 12.44
N GLN A 54 5.06 -4.00 12.99
CA GLN A 54 4.50 -5.35 12.89
C GLN A 54 4.25 -5.75 11.43
N ALA A 55 3.68 -4.84 10.62
CA ALA A 55 3.43 -5.09 9.22
C ALA A 55 4.73 -5.29 8.43
N HIS A 56 5.71 -4.42 8.63
CA HIS A 56 7.02 -4.55 8.01
C HIS A 56 7.72 -5.86 8.41
N ALA A 57 7.71 -6.20 9.69
CA ALA A 57 8.31 -7.43 10.19
C ALA A 57 7.65 -8.68 9.60
N ALA A 58 6.32 -8.70 9.47
CA ALA A 58 5.60 -9.80 8.83
C ALA A 58 6.01 -9.97 7.36
N ILE A 59 6.12 -8.86 6.61
CA ILE A 59 6.55 -8.86 5.21
C ILE A 59 7.99 -9.35 5.07
N VAL A 60 8.93 -8.83 5.89
CA VAL A 60 10.34 -9.24 5.89
C VAL A 60 10.49 -10.71 6.26
N HIS A 61 9.74 -11.18 7.26
CA HIS A 61 9.74 -12.58 7.67
C HIS A 61 9.28 -13.50 6.53
N ALA A 62 8.13 -13.22 5.92
CA ALA A 62 7.63 -14.00 4.79
C ALA A 62 8.60 -14.00 3.60
N TYR A 63 9.20 -12.86 3.28
CA TYR A 63 10.23 -12.74 2.23
C TYR A 63 11.45 -13.63 2.52
N ASN A 64 11.98 -13.58 3.74
CA ASN A 64 13.14 -14.37 4.14
C ASN A 64 12.84 -15.87 4.15
N GLU A 65 11.68 -16.26 4.68
CA GLU A 65 11.24 -17.67 4.69
C GLU A 65 10.99 -18.19 3.29
N PHE A 66 10.46 -17.37 2.37
CA PHE A 66 10.34 -17.76 0.96
C PHE A 66 11.70 -17.99 0.32
N GLY A 67 12.68 -17.12 0.60
CA GLY A 67 14.05 -17.30 0.10
C GLY A 67 14.72 -18.58 0.64
N LYS A 68 14.45 -18.95 1.90
CA LYS A 68 14.90 -20.24 2.47
C LYS A 68 14.19 -21.40 1.79
N HIS A 69 12.88 -21.31 1.59
CA HIS A 69 12.07 -22.32 0.91
C HIS A 69 12.58 -22.57 -0.51
N LEU A 70 12.74 -21.52 -1.32
CA LEU A 70 13.28 -21.64 -2.68
C LEU A 70 14.64 -22.34 -2.71
N LYS A 71 15.58 -21.92 -1.86
CA LYS A 71 16.91 -22.57 -1.77
C LYS A 71 16.80 -24.06 -1.42
N ALA A 72 15.90 -24.44 -0.51
CA ALA A 72 15.71 -25.83 -0.10
C ALA A 72 15.07 -26.68 -1.21
N VAL A 73 14.10 -26.13 -1.94
CA VAL A 73 13.46 -26.80 -3.08
C VAL A 73 14.44 -26.91 -4.26
N ASP A 74 15.21 -25.86 -4.54
CA ASP A 74 16.22 -25.85 -5.61
C ASP A 74 17.34 -26.87 -5.40
N ALA A 75 17.78 -27.07 -4.15
CA ALA A 75 18.77 -28.10 -3.82
C ALA A 75 18.31 -29.51 -4.21
N ASN A 76 17.00 -29.74 -4.23
CA ASN A 76 16.37 -31.02 -4.60
C ASN A 76 15.67 -30.98 -5.97
N LYS A 77 15.90 -29.94 -6.78
CA LYS A 77 15.17 -29.73 -8.06
C LYS A 77 15.22 -30.93 -9.00
N HIS A 78 16.35 -31.61 -9.06
CA HIS A 78 16.57 -32.81 -9.88
C HIS A 78 15.74 -34.03 -9.43
N ARG A 79 15.17 -34.00 -8.21
CA ARG A 79 14.33 -35.07 -7.65
C ARG A 79 12.83 -34.80 -7.81
N TYR A 80 12.46 -33.59 -8.24
CA TYR A 80 11.08 -33.26 -8.55
C TYR A 80 10.84 -33.44 -10.04
N SER A 81 9.63 -33.85 -10.39
CA SER A 81 9.11 -33.52 -11.73
C SER A 81 8.90 -32.02 -11.88
N ALA A 82 8.84 -31.53 -13.12
CA ALA A 82 8.56 -30.12 -13.38
C ALA A 82 7.29 -29.62 -12.69
N ASP A 83 6.22 -30.43 -12.68
CA ASP A 83 4.95 -30.08 -12.01
C ASP A 83 5.09 -30.10 -10.50
N GLY A 84 5.65 -31.17 -9.94
CA GLY A 84 5.90 -31.27 -8.50
C GLY A 84 6.80 -30.15 -7.98
N TYR A 85 7.80 -29.70 -8.73
CA TYR A 85 8.62 -28.54 -8.35
C TYR A 85 7.78 -27.26 -8.28
N ARG A 86 6.94 -27.02 -9.31
CA ARG A 86 6.05 -25.85 -9.34
C ARG A 86 5.07 -25.87 -8.17
N GLU A 87 4.42 -27.01 -7.93
CA GLU A 87 3.50 -27.21 -6.82
C GLU A 87 4.19 -27.01 -5.46
N GLN A 88 5.40 -27.53 -5.29
CA GLN A 88 6.17 -27.37 -4.06
C GLN A 88 6.53 -25.90 -3.78
N VAL A 89 6.89 -25.13 -4.81
CA VAL A 89 7.14 -23.69 -4.65
C VAL A 89 5.84 -22.95 -4.34
N ASP A 90 4.76 -23.25 -5.08
CA ASP A 90 3.46 -22.58 -4.95
C ASP A 90 2.79 -22.87 -3.61
N ALA A 91 3.07 -24.01 -2.97
CA ALA A 91 2.58 -24.37 -1.64
C ALA A 91 2.93 -23.32 -0.57
N PHE A 92 4.00 -22.55 -0.75
CA PHE A 92 4.37 -21.46 0.17
C PHE A 92 3.30 -20.36 0.25
N ASN A 93 2.58 -20.10 -0.85
CA ASN A 93 1.54 -19.05 -0.92
C ASN A 93 0.39 -19.28 0.09
N ASN A 94 0.22 -20.52 0.54
CA ASN A 94 -0.86 -20.91 1.45
C ASN A 94 -0.44 -20.91 2.94
N THR A 95 0.81 -20.54 3.24
CA THR A 95 1.34 -20.52 4.61
C THR A 95 0.77 -19.40 5.46
N ASP A 96 0.86 -19.56 6.78
CA ASP A 96 0.40 -18.54 7.73
C ASP A 96 1.23 -17.25 7.62
N ALA A 97 2.50 -17.35 7.24
CA ALA A 97 3.35 -16.18 6.98
C ALA A 97 2.81 -15.30 5.84
N VAL A 98 2.34 -15.89 4.74
CA VAL A 98 1.76 -15.13 3.62
C VAL A 98 0.42 -14.52 4.00
N LYS A 99 -0.44 -15.28 4.70
CA LYS A 99 -1.74 -14.77 5.20
C LYS A 99 -1.57 -13.62 6.19
N ALA A 100 -0.52 -13.66 7.02
CA ALA A 100 -0.23 -12.59 7.97
C ALA A 100 0.05 -11.25 7.26
N ILE A 101 0.63 -11.26 6.04
CA ILE A 101 0.85 -10.03 5.27
C ILE A 101 -0.47 -9.28 5.08
N ASP A 102 -1.53 -9.97 4.61
CA ASP A 102 -2.83 -9.34 4.37
C ASP A 102 -3.45 -8.79 5.64
N GLN A 103 -3.42 -9.57 6.72
CA GLN A 103 -3.93 -9.15 8.02
C GLN A 103 -3.23 -7.89 8.52
N HIS A 104 -1.92 -7.77 8.31
CA HIS A 104 -1.17 -6.59 8.70
C HIS A 104 -1.40 -5.40 7.77
N VAL A 105 -1.55 -5.60 6.46
CA VAL A 105 -1.96 -4.54 5.52
C VAL A 105 -3.32 -3.97 5.91
N ASP A 106 -4.27 -4.83 6.27
CA ASP A 106 -5.60 -4.38 6.72
C ASP A 106 -5.54 -3.60 8.04
N ARG A 107 -4.66 -3.98 8.98
CA ARG A 107 -4.43 -3.20 10.20
C ARG A 107 -3.83 -1.82 9.90
N VAL A 108 -2.88 -1.71 8.98
CA VAL A 108 -2.32 -0.42 8.55
C VAL A 108 -3.40 0.43 7.88
N ARG A 109 -4.29 -0.16 7.08
CA ARG A 109 -5.43 0.54 6.48
C ARG A 109 -6.38 1.05 7.56
N ALA A 110 -6.75 0.21 8.53
CA ALA A 110 -7.59 0.61 9.66
C ALA A 110 -6.96 1.76 10.45
N ARG A 111 -5.63 1.77 10.62
CA ARG A 111 -4.92 2.87 11.28
C ARG A 111 -5.01 4.18 10.49
N ARG A 112 -4.93 4.13 9.16
CA ARG A 112 -5.16 5.31 8.30
C ARG A 112 -6.60 5.82 8.44
N ASP A 113 -7.57 4.92 8.46
CA ASP A 113 -8.99 5.29 8.62
C ASP A 113 -9.26 5.92 10.00
N GLU A 114 -8.61 5.42 11.05
CA GLU A 114 -8.64 6.03 12.38
C GLU A 114 -8.03 7.44 12.37
N ALA A 115 -6.84 7.63 11.77
CA ALA A 115 -6.23 8.94 11.64
C ALA A 115 -7.10 9.92 10.84
N GLN A 116 -7.80 9.45 9.80
CA GLN A 116 -8.77 10.26 9.05
C GLN A 116 -9.96 10.66 9.93
N LYS A 117 -10.44 9.75 10.77
CA LYS A 117 -11.49 10.04 11.74
C LYS A 117 -11.03 11.10 12.74
N GLU A 118 -9.79 11.00 13.25
CA GLU A 118 -9.22 12.01 14.15
C GLU A 118 -9.17 13.40 13.50
N VAL A 119 -8.79 13.50 12.22
CA VAL A 119 -8.86 14.77 11.45
C VAL A 119 -10.28 15.29 11.36
N ASN A 120 -11.24 14.41 11.03
CA ASN A 120 -12.65 14.80 10.90
C ASN A 120 -13.23 15.25 12.24
N ASP A 121 -12.87 14.60 13.34
CA ASP A 121 -13.32 14.96 14.68
C ASP A 121 -12.70 16.30 15.12
N ALA A 122 -11.41 16.51 14.85
CA ALA A 122 -10.75 17.79 15.09
C ALA A 122 -11.37 18.92 14.25
N PHE A 123 -11.69 18.66 12.97
CA PHE A 123 -12.37 19.62 12.11
C PHE A 123 -13.79 19.92 12.58
N ARG A 124 -14.56 18.90 12.97
CA ARG A 124 -15.92 19.08 13.52
C ARG A 124 -15.91 19.90 14.81
N ALA A 125 -14.90 19.75 15.65
CA ALA A 125 -14.75 20.57 16.86
C ALA A 125 -14.49 22.06 16.56
N LEU A 126 -14.06 22.40 15.34
CA LEU A 126 -13.94 23.78 14.85
C LEU A 126 -15.19 24.27 14.12
N SER A 127 -16.05 23.36 13.67
CA SER A 127 -17.16 23.70 12.80
C SER A 127 -18.46 23.91 13.60
N PRO A 128 -19.25 24.95 13.32
CA PRO A 128 -20.50 25.27 14.02
C PRO A 128 -21.69 24.34 13.69
N ASN A 129 -21.45 23.13 13.19
CA ASN A 129 -22.50 22.24 12.68
C ASN A 129 -23.53 21.86 13.76
N GLY A 130 -24.82 22.05 13.46
CA GLY A 130 -25.94 21.50 14.25
C GLY A 130 -26.86 22.52 14.93
N ASP A 131 -26.53 23.82 14.90
CA ASP A 131 -27.42 24.91 15.34
C ASP A 131 -27.63 25.90 14.18
N ALA A 132 -28.88 26.10 13.77
CA ALA A 132 -29.25 27.03 12.69
C ALA A 132 -28.74 28.46 12.94
N ALA A 133 -28.64 28.88 14.21
CA ALA A 133 -28.06 30.18 14.54
C ALA A 133 -26.55 30.20 14.30
N ALA A 134 -25.85 29.10 14.57
CA ALA A 134 -24.42 28.95 14.34
C ALA A 134 -24.10 28.89 12.83
N GLU A 135 -24.90 28.17 12.04
CA GLU A 135 -24.82 28.18 10.57
C GLU A 135 -25.04 29.59 10.00
N SER A 136 -26.05 30.32 10.49
CA SER A 136 -26.27 31.71 10.05
C SER A 136 -25.09 32.63 10.38
N ARG A 137 -24.44 32.44 11.53
CA ARG A 137 -23.22 33.19 11.88
C ARG A 137 -22.06 32.84 10.94
N ALA A 138 -21.86 31.56 10.64
CA ALA A 138 -20.84 31.08 9.71
C ALA A 138 -21.02 31.66 8.30
N THR A 139 -22.23 31.57 7.74
CA THR A 139 -22.54 32.16 6.41
C THR A 139 -22.29 33.67 6.40
N ARG A 140 -22.71 34.39 7.45
CA ARG A 140 -22.47 35.84 7.53
C ARG A 140 -20.98 36.16 7.63
N TYR A 141 -20.21 35.36 8.35
CA TYR A 141 -18.77 35.52 8.44
C TYR A 141 -18.11 35.29 7.08
N TRP A 142 -18.41 34.17 6.42
CA TRP A 142 -17.89 33.86 5.09
C TRP A 142 -18.20 34.97 4.09
N ASN A 143 -19.46 35.42 4.00
CA ASN A 143 -19.85 36.51 3.09
C ASN A 143 -19.07 37.82 3.36
N ARG A 144 -18.62 38.08 4.59
CA ARG A 144 -17.76 39.23 4.89
C ARG A 144 -16.32 38.99 4.45
N ALA A 145 -15.79 37.80 4.72
CA ALA A 145 -14.44 37.39 4.31
C ALA A 145 -14.29 37.39 2.79
N GLU A 146 -15.26 36.81 2.07
CA GLU A 146 -15.31 36.77 0.61
C GLU A 146 -15.31 38.17 0.01
N ARG A 147 -16.18 39.07 0.49
CA ARG A 147 -16.21 40.47 0.02
C ARG A 147 -14.89 41.20 0.27
N LEU A 148 -14.25 40.94 1.41
CA LEU A 148 -12.95 41.52 1.72
C LEU A 148 -11.88 41.02 0.73
N LEU A 149 -11.84 39.71 0.48
CA LEU A 149 -10.93 39.09 -0.47
C LEU A 149 -11.18 39.60 -1.89
N ASP A 150 -12.44 39.72 -2.31
CA ASP A 150 -12.83 40.22 -3.64
C ASP A 150 -12.49 41.70 -3.85
N SER A 151 -12.71 42.53 -2.83
CA SER A 151 -12.38 43.95 -2.87
C SER A 151 -10.87 44.23 -2.90
N THR A 152 -10.05 43.26 -2.51
CA THR A 152 -8.59 43.38 -2.46
C THR A 152 -8.01 43.23 -3.87
N LYS A 153 -7.52 44.34 -4.44
CA LYS A 153 -6.90 44.39 -5.79
C LYS A 153 -5.43 43.93 -5.82
N GLY A 154 -4.80 43.80 -4.65
CA GLY A 154 -3.38 43.48 -4.49
C GLY A 154 -3.17 42.12 -3.84
N ASP A 155 -2.51 42.12 -2.67
CA ASP A 155 -2.09 40.92 -1.92
C ASP A 155 -3.27 40.18 -1.27
N LYS A 156 -4.11 39.51 -2.09
CA LYS A 156 -5.20 38.64 -1.63
C LYS A 156 -4.68 37.52 -0.72
N LEU A 157 -3.47 37.01 -0.98
CA LEU A 157 -2.85 35.97 -0.19
C LEU A 157 -2.54 36.46 1.24
N GLY A 158 -1.95 37.65 1.38
CA GLY A 158 -1.71 38.29 2.67
C GLY A 158 -3.00 38.51 3.46
N VAL A 159 -4.07 38.98 2.80
CA VAL A 159 -5.38 39.14 3.43
C VAL A 159 -5.97 37.80 3.87
N ALA A 160 -5.87 36.75 3.05
CA ALA A 160 -6.32 35.41 3.43
C ALA A 160 -5.56 34.85 4.64
N ARG A 161 -4.25 35.06 4.71
CA ARG A 161 -3.42 34.67 5.87
C ARG A 161 -3.82 35.43 7.12
N GLU A 162 -4.06 36.73 6.99
CA GLU A 162 -4.52 37.57 8.11
C GLU A 162 -5.89 37.12 8.64
N LEU A 163 -6.82 36.72 7.75
CA LEU A 163 -8.10 36.13 8.12
C LEU A 163 -7.92 34.86 8.95
N VAL A 164 -7.05 33.94 8.51
CA VAL A 164 -6.75 32.70 9.25
C VAL A 164 -6.11 33.01 10.61
N ALA A 165 -5.14 33.92 10.66
CA ALA A 165 -4.41 34.25 11.89
C ALA A 165 -5.29 34.94 12.95
N LYS A 166 -6.32 35.68 12.53
CA LYS A 166 -7.23 36.43 13.43
C LYS A 166 -8.54 35.73 13.74
N ALA A 167 -8.86 34.63 13.05
CA ALA A 167 -10.12 33.94 13.22
C ALA A 167 -10.24 33.32 14.63
N SER A 168 -11.43 33.43 15.22
CA SER A 168 -11.84 32.55 16.32
C SER A 168 -11.93 31.09 15.85
N ARG A 169 -12.00 30.13 16.77
CA ARG A 169 -12.02 28.69 16.42
C ARG A 169 -13.19 28.34 15.49
N GLU A 170 -14.37 28.91 15.75
CA GLU A 170 -15.59 28.71 14.96
C GLU A 170 -15.48 29.34 13.55
N GLU A 171 -14.88 30.53 13.47
CA GLU A 171 -14.59 31.20 12.20
C GLU A 171 -13.54 30.43 11.39
N LEU A 172 -12.54 29.84 12.07
CA LEU A 172 -11.50 29.01 11.48
C LEU A 172 -12.08 27.76 10.82
N GLY A 173 -13.08 27.12 11.46
CA GLY A 173 -13.84 26.03 10.84
C GLY A 173 -14.53 26.45 9.54
N THR A 174 -15.10 27.66 9.52
CA THR A 174 -15.71 28.23 8.31
C THR A 174 -14.66 28.52 7.23
N LEU A 175 -13.52 29.10 7.59
CA LEU A 175 -12.42 29.36 6.64
C LEU A 175 -11.85 28.07 6.07
N LEU A 176 -11.62 27.04 6.89
CA LEU A 176 -11.12 25.75 6.43
C LEU A 176 -12.05 25.08 5.41
N GLN A 177 -13.35 25.32 5.52
CA GLN A 177 -14.35 24.78 4.60
C GLN A 177 -14.39 25.53 3.26
N GLU A 178 -14.38 26.87 3.29
CA GLU A 178 -14.69 27.68 2.10
C GLU A 178 -13.43 28.28 1.42
N LEU A 179 -12.42 28.65 2.21
CA LEU A 179 -11.24 29.37 1.71
C LEU A 179 -10.41 28.58 0.68
N PRO A 180 -10.17 27.26 0.83
CA PRO A 180 -9.39 26.52 -0.17
C PRO A 180 -10.04 26.54 -1.56
N THR A 181 -11.36 26.33 -1.63
CA THR A 181 -12.11 26.36 -2.89
C THR A 181 -12.13 27.76 -3.48
N TYR A 182 -12.33 28.79 -2.65
CA TYR A 182 -12.25 30.17 -3.09
C TYR A 182 -10.87 30.50 -3.70
N LEU A 183 -9.77 30.20 -3.00
CA LEU A 183 -8.42 30.49 -3.48
C LEU A 183 -8.12 29.77 -4.79
N GLN A 184 -8.54 28.51 -4.92
CA GLN A 184 -8.40 27.76 -6.17
C GLN A 184 -9.15 28.44 -7.33
N SER A 185 -10.36 28.96 -7.08
CA SER A 185 -11.16 29.65 -8.10
C SER A 185 -10.50 30.93 -8.63
N VAL A 186 -9.70 31.60 -7.79
CA VAL A 186 -8.94 32.82 -8.16
C VAL A 186 -7.48 32.53 -8.50
N GLY A 187 -7.12 31.26 -8.74
CA GLY A 187 -5.77 30.85 -9.16
C GLY A 187 -4.68 31.00 -8.09
N SER A 188 -5.06 31.08 -6.82
CA SER A 188 -4.15 31.22 -5.69
C SER A 188 -3.89 29.88 -4.98
N PRO A 189 -2.66 29.62 -4.50
CA PRO A 189 -2.36 28.39 -3.79
C PRO A 189 -3.01 28.38 -2.39
N SER A 190 -3.46 27.20 -1.96
CA SER A 190 -4.04 26.95 -0.64
C SER A 190 -3.14 26.10 0.28
N SER A 191 -1.96 25.68 -0.19
CA SER A 191 -1.06 24.77 0.53
C SER A 191 -0.47 25.34 1.83
N TRP A 192 -0.57 26.65 2.04
CA TRP A 192 -0.11 27.33 3.25
C TRP A 192 -1.14 27.27 4.40
N ILE A 193 -2.42 27.01 4.11
CA ILE A 193 -3.50 27.10 5.09
C ILE A 193 -3.23 26.19 6.29
N ASP A 194 -2.84 24.94 6.04
CA ASP A 194 -2.57 24.00 7.14
C ASP A 194 -1.43 24.46 8.06
N ALA A 195 -0.40 25.09 7.49
CA ALA A 195 0.75 25.59 8.26
C ALA A 195 0.36 26.78 9.14
N ASP A 196 -0.44 27.70 8.61
CA ASP A 196 -0.90 28.87 9.37
C ASP A 196 -1.94 28.45 10.42
N VAL A 197 -2.85 27.52 10.09
CA VAL A 197 -3.82 26.93 11.03
C VAL A 197 -3.11 26.19 12.18
N ALA A 198 -1.95 25.58 11.94
CA ALA A 198 -1.18 24.89 12.98
C ALA A 198 -0.78 25.81 14.14
N THR A 199 -0.66 27.12 13.89
CA THR A 199 -0.32 28.10 14.93
C THR A 199 -1.49 28.38 15.86
N THR A 200 -2.73 28.24 15.38
CA THR A 200 -3.97 28.57 16.11
C THR A 200 -4.66 27.32 16.66
N VAL A 201 -4.62 26.20 15.92
CA VAL A 201 -5.26 24.92 16.25
C VAL A 201 -4.25 23.78 16.09
N PRO A 202 -3.30 23.64 17.04
CA PRO A 202 -2.23 22.64 16.95
C PRO A 202 -2.77 21.20 16.86
N GLU A 203 -3.90 20.90 17.49
CA GLU A 203 -4.54 19.58 17.48
C GLU A 203 -5.03 19.15 16.08
N TYR A 204 -5.55 20.08 15.27
CA TYR A 204 -5.97 19.79 13.90
C TYR A 204 -4.76 19.51 13.02
N SER A 205 -3.71 20.32 13.15
CA SER A 205 -2.46 20.11 12.42
C SER A 205 -1.76 18.80 12.80
N ALA A 206 -1.72 18.47 14.10
CA ALA A 206 -1.20 17.19 14.58
C ALA A 206 -1.98 16.01 13.99
N ALA A 207 -3.32 16.08 13.95
CA ALA A 207 -4.16 15.07 13.33
C ALA A 207 -3.88 14.93 11.82
N LYS A 208 -3.72 16.04 11.07
CA LYS A 208 -3.38 16.00 9.64
C LYS A 208 -2.00 15.41 9.39
N ALA A 209 -0.99 15.80 10.18
CA ALA A 209 0.36 15.26 10.06
C ALA A 209 0.38 13.75 10.28
N LYS A 210 -0.40 13.29 11.27
CA LYS A 210 -0.59 11.86 11.56
C LYS A 210 -1.29 11.12 10.43
N LEU A 211 -2.36 11.68 9.86
CA LEU A 211 -3.02 11.13 8.68
C LEU A 211 -2.05 11.01 7.49
N GLN A 212 -1.29 12.06 7.21
CA GLN A 212 -0.31 12.06 6.11
C GLN A 212 0.74 10.94 6.28
N ARG A 213 1.24 10.74 7.50
CA ARG A 213 2.16 9.63 7.82
C ARG A 213 1.48 8.27 7.65
N ALA A 214 0.23 8.14 8.08
CA ALA A 214 -0.54 6.90 7.92
C ALA A 214 -0.82 6.57 6.44
N GLU A 215 -1.09 7.57 5.60
CA GLU A 215 -1.25 7.41 4.15
C GLU A 215 0.05 6.95 3.48
N GLN A 216 1.17 7.60 3.80
CA GLN A 216 2.50 7.22 3.29
C GLN A 216 2.88 5.80 3.72
N SER A 217 2.60 5.46 4.99
CA SER A 217 2.77 4.11 5.53
C SER A 217 1.95 3.07 4.78
N LEU A 218 0.66 3.33 4.57
CA LEU A 218 -0.22 2.42 3.84
C LEU A 218 0.25 2.22 2.39
N GLN A 219 0.63 3.30 1.70
CA GLN A 219 1.14 3.23 0.34
C GLN A 219 2.39 2.34 0.26
N LEU A 220 3.35 2.54 1.16
CA LEU A 220 4.60 1.80 1.19
C LEU A 220 4.38 0.31 1.52
N ILE A 221 3.62 0.00 2.58
CA ILE A 221 3.33 -1.37 3.00
C ILE A 221 2.54 -2.12 1.93
N THR A 222 1.57 -1.48 1.29
CA THR A 222 0.80 -2.09 0.19
C THR A 222 1.70 -2.37 -1.01
N ALA A 223 2.58 -1.44 -1.38
CA ALA A 223 3.52 -1.62 -2.48
C ALA A 223 4.50 -2.78 -2.22
N ASP A 224 5.08 -2.84 -1.02
CA ASP A 224 5.99 -3.92 -0.61
C ASP A 224 5.28 -5.29 -0.57
N ALA A 225 4.07 -5.34 0.01
CA ALA A 225 3.27 -6.56 0.06
C ALA A 225 2.95 -7.09 -1.35
N ASN A 226 2.49 -6.21 -2.25
CA ASN A 226 2.19 -6.58 -3.64
C ASN A 226 3.43 -7.05 -4.39
N ARG A 227 4.56 -6.34 -4.25
CA ARG A 227 5.82 -6.71 -4.90
C ARG A 227 6.29 -8.09 -4.47
N ILE A 228 6.18 -8.41 -3.18
CA ILE A 228 6.64 -9.68 -2.64
C ILE A 228 5.71 -10.83 -3.06
N LYS A 229 4.40 -10.61 -3.00
CA LYS A 229 3.42 -11.59 -3.51
C LYS A 229 3.61 -11.88 -5.00
N GLN A 230 3.90 -10.86 -5.80
CA GLN A 230 4.27 -11.06 -7.21
C GLN A 230 5.56 -11.89 -7.35
N GLY A 231 6.54 -11.70 -6.46
CA GLY A 231 7.73 -12.55 -6.39
C GLY A 231 7.39 -14.02 -6.07
N PHE A 232 6.46 -14.25 -5.13
CA PHE A 232 6.00 -15.59 -4.78
C PHE A 232 5.34 -16.29 -5.97
N VAL A 233 4.44 -15.60 -6.68
CA VAL A 233 3.78 -16.11 -7.90
C VAL A 233 4.78 -16.32 -9.05
N ALA A 234 5.74 -15.41 -9.19
CA ALA A 234 6.82 -15.54 -10.18
C ALA A 234 7.90 -16.57 -9.79
N ARG A 235 7.76 -17.22 -8.62
CA ARG A 235 8.66 -18.26 -8.10
C ARG A 235 10.11 -17.79 -8.00
N ARG A 236 10.32 -16.51 -7.67
CA ARG A 236 11.65 -15.90 -7.57
C ARG A 236 11.70 -14.85 -6.48
N MET A 237 12.89 -14.67 -5.91
CA MET A 237 13.14 -13.56 -5.00
C MET A 237 13.04 -12.23 -5.74
N GLY A 238 12.21 -11.34 -5.21
CA GLY A 238 12.10 -9.96 -5.67
C GLY A 238 13.07 -9.02 -4.95
N VAL A 239 12.81 -7.72 -5.04
CA VAL A 239 13.52 -6.70 -4.28
C VAL A 239 13.09 -6.77 -2.81
N PRO A 240 14.02 -6.71 -1.83
CA PRO A 240 13.69 -6.75 -0.41
C PRO A 240 12.77 -5.58 0.00
N PRO A 241 11.97 -5.72 1.08
CA PRO A 241 11.15 -4.65 1.64
C PRO A 241 11.94 -3.37 1.95
N THR A 242 11.27 -2.23 1.83
CA THR A 242 11.83 -0.93 2.23
C THR A 242 11.50 -0.69 3.70
N ASN A 243 12.45 -0.13 4.47
CA ASN A 243 12.20 0.22 5.87
C ASN A 243 11.21 1.42 5.97
N PRO A 244 10.04 1.26 6.62
CA PRO A 244 9.03 2.30 6.67
C PRO A 244 9.13 3.20 7.91
N SER A 245 10.12 3.01 8.79
CA SER A 245 10.17 3.63 10.13
C SER A 245 10.01 5.17 10.17
N LYS A 246 10.46 5.87 9.13
CA LYS A 246 10.31 7.33 9.01
C LYS A 246 8.87 7.82 8.77
N TYR A 247 7.95 6.90 8.44
CA TYR A 247 6.56 7.19 8.11
C TYR A 247 5.59 6.75 9.21
N ASP A 248 6.09 6.28 10.36
CA ASP A 248 5.26 5.78 11.44
C ASP A 248 4.33 6.87 11.99
N PRO A 249 2.99 6.71 11.89
CA PRO A 249 2.04 7.67 12.47
C PRO A 249 2.00 7.61 14.00
N ASP A 250 2.56 6.57 14.62
CA ASP A 250 2.51 6.35 16.07
C ASP A 250 3.81 6.76 16.80
N ARG A 251 4.75 7.41 16.09
CA ARG A 251 6.00 7.95 16.63
C ARG A 251 6.10 9.47 16.45
#